data_AF-A0A4W6C9T0-F1
#
_entry.id   AF-A0A4W6C9T0-F1
#
_cell.length_a   1.000
_cell.length_b   1.000
_cell.length_c   1.000
_cell.angle_alpha   90.00
_cell.angle_beta   90.00
_cell.angle_gamma   90.00
#
_symmetry.space_group_name_H-M   'P 1'
#
loop_
_entity.id
_entity.type
_entity.pdbx_description
1 polymer ?
#
loop_
_entity_poly.entity_id
_entity_poly.type
_entity_poly.pdbx_seq_one_letter_code
_entity_poly.pdbx_strand_id
1 'polypeptide(L)' 'MKHHRPDFIFMDDNARICQTEWPALSPDLNPIENPWDKLSCHVEGCNPAPQNLNDLRAALQEEWSGLSRH' A
#
# COMPACT_ATOMS: atom_id res chain seq x y z
N MET A 1 18.46 26.29 -42.31
CA MET A 1 18.34 26.75 -40.91
C MET A 1 18.03 25.56 -40.03
N LYS A 2 18.87 25.31 -39.03
CA LYS A 2 18.79 24.15 -38.13
C LYS A 2 17.81 24.51 -37.01
N HIS A 3 16.61 23.94 -36.99
CA HIS A 3 15.76 23.99 -35.80
C HIS A 3 16.00 22.72 -34.99
N HIS A 4 17.03 22.76 -34.16
CA HIS A 4 17.23 21.81 -33.07
C HIS A 4 16.43 22.35 -31.88
N ARG A 5 15.27 21.76 -31.59
CA ARG A 5 14.62 21.90 -30.28
C ARG A 5 15.18 20.77 -29.40
N PRO A 6 15.46 21.06 -28.12
CA PRO A 6 16.17 20.13 -27.26
C PRO A 6 15.34 18.87 -27.07
N ASP A 7 16.01 17.73 -27.08
CA ASP A 7 15.54 16.43 -26.62
C ASP A 7 14.98 16.56 -25.20
N PHE A 8 13.70 16.94 -25.09
CA PHE A 8 12.94 16.70 -23.88
C PHE A 8 12.53 15.23 -23.93
N ILE A 9 13.52 14.35 -23.73
CA ILE A 9 13.28 12.99 -23.28
C ILE A 9 12.54 13.20 -21.96
N PHE A 10 11.22 13.05 -21.98
CA PHE A 10 10.50 12.65 -20.78
C PHE A 10 11.21 11.37 -20.35
N MET A 11 12.05 11.47 -19.33
CA MET A 11 12.49 10.29 -18.61
C MET A 11 11.20 9.63 -18.16
N ASP A 12 10.90 8.50 -18.77
CA ASP A 12 9.88 7.60 -18.24
C ASP A 12 10.48 7.09 -16.93
N ASP A 13 10.31 7.86 -15.85
CA ASP A 13 10.77 7.52 -14.50
C ASP A 13 10.07 6.24 -14.00
N ASN A 14 9.06 5.75 -14.74
CA ASN A 14 8.38 4.48 -14.54
C ASN A 14 9.12 3.27 -15.13
N ALA A 15 10.18 3.45 -15.92
CA ALA A 15 10.94 2.32 -16.48
C ALA A 15 11.53 1.36 -15.43
N ARG A 16 11.58 1.78 -14.15
CA ARG A 16 12.02 0.97 -13.00
C ARG A 16 10.89 0.45 -12.13
N ILE A 17 9.65 0.88 -12.35
CA ILE A 17 8.48 0.48 -11.59
C ILE A 17 7.62 -0.38 -12.50
N CYS A 18 7.64 -1.69 -12.30
CA CYS A 18 6.69 -2.59 -12.97
C CYS A 18 5.28 -2.26 -12.47
N GLN A 19 4.56 -1.44 -13.24
CA GLN A 19 3.14 -1.24 -13.00
C GLN A 19 2.44 -2.58 -13.22
N THR A 20 1.87 -3.14 -12.17
CA THR A 20 0.99 -4.28 -12.31
C THR A 20 -0.28 -3.79 -13.01
N GLU A 21 -0.73 -4.51 -14.04
CA GLU A 21 -2.00 -4.22 -14.70
C GLU A 21 -3.14 -4.74 -13.83
N TRP A 22 -3.84 -3.84 -13.15
CA TRP A 22 -4.97 -4.19 -12.30
C TRP A 22 -6.27 -3.92 -13.03
N PRO A 23 -7.06 -4.96 -13.31
CA PRO A 23 -8.36 -4.75 -13.93
C PRO A 23 -9.31 -4.01 -12.98
N ALA A 24 -10.17 -3.16 -13.55
CA ALA A 24 -11.19 -2.46 -12.80
C ALA A 24 -12.16 -3.46 -12.15
N LEU A 25 -12.58 -3.18 -10.91
CA LEU A 25 -13.52 -3.99 -10.13
C LEU A 25 -12.97 -5.37 -9.71
N SER A 26 -11.66 -5.53 -9.57
CA SER A 26 -11.03 -6.75 -9.05
C SER A 26 -10.40 -6.53 -7.67
N PRO A 27 -11.22 -6.41 -6.59
CA PRO A 27 -10.70 -6.35 -5.23
C PRO A 27 -9.97 -7.64 -4.84
N ASP A 28 -10.30 -8.76 -5.47
CA ASP A 28 -9.60 -10.05 -5.33
C ASP A 28 -8.14 -10.00 -5.81
N LEU A 29 -7.83 -9.13 -6.77
CA LEU A 29 -6.47 -8.93 -7.28
C LEU A 29 -5.70 -7.84 -6.55
N ASN A 30 -6.29 -7.26 -5.50
CA ASN A 30 -5.66 -6.24 -4.69
C ASN A 30 -4.90 -6.88 -3.51
N PRO A 31 -3.55 -6.98 -3.55
CA PRO A 31 -2.77 -7.56 -2.48
C PRO A 31 -2.80 -6.72 -1.20
N ILE A 32 -3.40 -5.52 -1.21
CA ILE A 32 -3.63 -4.73 0.02
C ILE A 32 -4.85 -5.21 0.80
N GLU A 33 -5.84 -5.88 0.18
CA GLU A 33 -7.06 -6.31 0.88
C GLU A 33 -6.74 -7.38 1.92
N ASN A 34 -5.91 -8.36 1.58
CA ASN A 34 -5.52 -9.44 2.49
C ASN A 34 -4.87 -8.95 3.81
N PRO A 35 -3.89 -8.02 3.80
CA PRO A 35 -3.38 -7.47 5.06
C PRO A 35 -4.38 -6.54 5.76
N TRP A 36 -5.26 -5.83 5.03
CA TRP A 36 -6.32 -5.02 5.67
C TRP A 36 -7.36 -5.86 6.41
N ASP A 37 -7.76 -7.01 5.85
CA ASP A 37 -8.67 -7.95 6.50
C ASP A 37 -8.08 -8.46 7.83
N LYS A 38 -6.78 -8.81 7.82
CA LYS A 38 -6.07 -9.28 9.01
C LYS A 38 -5.99 -8.20 10.09
N LEU A 39 -5.67 -6.96 9.69
CA LEU A 39 -5.61 -5.82 10.62
C LEU A 39 -6.98 -5.53 11.23
N SER A 40 -8.04 -5.54 10.42
CA SER A 40 -9.40 -5.25 10.90
C SER A 40 -9.89 -6.30 11.89
N CYS A 41 -9.68 -7.59 11.59
CA CYS A 41 -9.98 -8.67 12.53
C CYS A 41 -9.23 -8.52 13.87
N HIS A 42 -7.97 -8.10 13.83
CA HIS A 42 -7.19 -7.92 15.05
C HIS A 42 -7.67 -6.71 15.86
N VAL A 43 -7.98 -5.59 15.22
CA VAL A 43 -8.53 -4.40 15.88
C VAL A 43 -9.88 -4.70 16.55
N GLU A 44 -10.74 -5.49 15.91
CA GLU A 44 -12.01 -5.95 16.50
C GLU A 44 -11.80 -6.93 17.67
N GLY A 45 -10.73 -7.74 17.63
CA GLY A 45 -10.38 -8.69 18.69
C GLY A 45 -9.56 -8.10 19.85
N CYS A 46 -9.08 -6.86 19.74
CA CYS A 46 -8.27 -6.21 20.77
C CYS A 46 -9.07 -6.03 22.07
N ASN A 47 -8.51 -6.52 23.20
CA ASN A 47 -9.07 -6.31 24.53
C ASN A 47 -7.98 -5.81 25.51
N PRO A 48 -8.05 -4.55 26.00
CA PRO A 48 -9.14 -3.59 25.81
C PRO A 48 -9.19 -3.04 24.38
N ALA A 49 -10.40 -2.77 23.89
CA ALA A 49 -10.59 -2.13 22.59
C ALA A 49 -9.86 -0.78 22.59
N PRO A 50 -9.12 -0.42 21.52
CA PRO A 50 -8.38 0.83 21.46
C PRO A 50 -9.35 2.01 21.67
N GLN A 51 -9.15 2.73 22.78
CA GLN A 51 -10.05 3.82 23.18
C GLN A 51 -9.64 5.16 22.55
N ASN A 52 -8.44 5.24 22.00
CA ASN A 52 -7.91 6.44 21.40
C ASN A 52 -7.12 6.13 20.11
N LEU A 53 -6.93 7.15 19.27
CA LEU A 53 -6.24 7.01 17.98
C LEU A 53 -4.77 6.58 18.13
N ASN A 54 -4.12 6.89 19.26
CA ASN A 54 -2.74 6.46 19.50
C ASN A 54 -2.67 4.97 19.81
N ASP A 55 -3.60 4.44 20.62
CA ASP A 55 -3.70 3.01 20.92
C ASP A 55 -3.99 2.21 19.65
N LEU A 56 -4.93 2.71 18.82
CA LEU A 56 -5.25 2.09 17.53
C LEU A 56 -4.01 2.08 16.62
N ARG A 57 -3.29 3.21 16.53
CA ARG A 57 -2.07 3.31 15.72
C ARG A 57 -0.97 2.38 16.22
N ALA A 58 -0.80 2.27 17.54
CA ALA A 58 0.19 1.38 18.14
C ALA A 58 -0.13 -0.08 17.85
N ALA A 59 -1.38 -0.51 18.07
CA ALA A 59 -1.84 -1.87 17.77
C ALA A 59 -1.68 -2.22 16.28
N LEU A 60 -2.10 -1.33 15.38
CA LEU A 60 -1.91 -1.52 13.94
C LEU A 60 -0.43 -1.64 13.54
N GLN A 61 0.45 -0.87 14.19
CA GLN A 61 1.88 -0.87 13.87
C GLN A 61 2.60 -2.12 14.38
N GLU A 62 2.18 -2.64 15.54
CA GLU A 62 2.63 -3.93 16.08
C GLU A 62 2.22 -5.08 15.15
N GLU A 63 0.94 -5.14 14.79
CA GLU A 63 0.40 -6.18 13.89
C GLU A 63 1.02 -6.11 12.49
N TRP A 64 1.16 -4.90 11.93
CA TRP A 64 1.81 -4.71 10.63
C TRP A 64 3.27 -5.19 10.65
N SER A 65 3.99 -4.92 11.74
CA SER A 65 5.36 -5.42 11.92
C SER A 65 5.40 -6.94 11.98
N GLY A 66 4.37 -7.58 12.56
CA GLY A 66 4.21 -9.04 12.56
C GLY A 66 3.92 -9.63 11.18
N LEU A 67 3.07 -8.99 10.38
CA LEU A 67 2.73 -9.42 9.02
C LEU A 67 3.95 -9.44 8.09
N SER A 68 4.90 -8.52 8.29
CA SER A 68 6.13 -8.42 7.48
C SER A 68 7.20 -9.47 7.79
N ARG A 69 7.03 -10.26 8.87
CA ARG A 69 8.05 -11.20 9.39
C ARG A 69 7.93 -12.63 8.84
N HIS A 70 7.01 -12.90 7.92
CA HIS A 70 6.84 -14.22 7.27
C HIS A 70 7.33 -14.25 5.83
#